data_AF-A0A381YUH2-F1
#
_entry.id   AF-A0A381YUH2-F1
#
_cell.length_a   1.000
_cell.length_b   1.000
_cell.length_c   1.000
_cell.angle_alpha   90.00
_cell.angle_beta   90.00
_cell.angle_gamma   90.00
#
_symmetry.space_group_name_H-M   'P 1'
#
loop_
_entity.id
_entity.type
_entity.pdbx_description
1 polymer ?
#
loop_
_entity_poly.entity_id
_entity_poly.type
_entity_poly.pdbx_seq_one_letter_code
_entity_poly.pdbx_strand_id
1 'polypeptide(L)'
;MADEFNFDDYDDNMDFGFNTVDEAEVTEYESEIKSRVADAGGVASGELESKIDKLIAIREGDETQLDVLKKEHKNDLLKVEKMIMPLLYNLMKNPEDVYIKWPNRKEIIQKQINKIVAVTRKSLPI
;
A
#
# COMPACT_ATOMS: atom_id res chain seq x y z
N MET A 1 -40.84 34.73 34.80
CA MET A 1 -40.05 35.97 34.87
C MET A 1 -39.03 35.85 33.76
N ALA A 2 -39.04 36.77 32.80
CA ALA A 2 -38.01 36.81 31.78
C ALA A 2 -36.73 37.27 32.48
N ASP A 3 -35.67 36.48 32.40
CA ASP A 3 -34.35 36.91 32.85
C ASP A 3 -33.97 38.17 32.06
N GLU A 4 -33.98 39.31 32.76
CA GLU A 4 -33.57 40.59 32.21
C GLU A 4 -32.10 40.51 31.85
N PHE A 5 -31.80 40.74 30.58
CA PHE A 5 -30.45 40.71 30.02
C PHE A 5 -29.60 41.78 30.72
N ASN A 6 -28.74 41.35 31.65
CA ASN A 6 -27.88 42.24 32.41
C ASN A 6 -26.55 42.45 31.65
N PHE A 7 -26.35 43.65 31.13
CA PHE A 7 -25.17 44.02 30.34
C PHE A 7 -23.91 44.17 31.22
N ASP A 8 -24.07 44.36 32.54
CA ASP A 8 -22.96 44.63 33.47
C ASP A 8 -22.10 43.40 33.80
N ASP A 9 -22.49 42.19 33.38
CA ASP A 9 -21.70 40.95 33.53
C ASP A 9 -20.69 40.74 32.37
N TYR A 10 -20.71 41.58 31.33
CA TYR A 10 -19.79 41.47 30.21
C TYR A 10 -18.56 42.35 30.44
N ASP A 11 -17.41 41.69 30.52
CA ASP A 11 -16.10 42.33 30.64
C ASP A 11 -15.77 43.14 29.38
N ASP A 12 -15.86 44.47 29.47
CA ASP A 12 -15.53 45.43 28.40
C ASP A 12 -14.08 45.30 27.89
N ASN A 13 -13.22 44.54 28.58
CA ASN A 13 -11.86 44.23 28.14
C ASN A 13 -11.75 42.97 27.25
N MET A 14 -12.87 42.34 26.86
CA MET A 14 -12.87 41.21 25.92
C MET A 14 -12.59 41.68 24.48
N ASP A 15 -11.32 41.93 24.18
CA ASP A 15 -10.81 42.09 22.81
C ASP A 15 -10.77 40.72 22.11
N PHE A 16 -11.71 40.49 21.20
CA PHE A 16 -11.81 39.26 20.40
C PHE A 16 -10.76 39.17 19.29
N GLY A 17 -9.82 40.11 19.22
CA GLY A 17 -8.73 40.09 18.24
C GLY A 17 -9.16 40.45 16.82
N PHE A 18 -10.29 41.15 16.68
CA PHE A 18 -10.75 41.71 15.41
C PHE A 18 -10.89 43.23 15.54
N ASN A 19 -10.13 43.96 14.74
CA ASN A 19 -10.35 45.39 14.52
C ASN A 19 -11.25 45.57 13.30
N THR A 20 -12.15 46.55 13.34
CA THR A 20 -12.94 46.91 12.15
C THR A 20 -12.01 47.57 11.14
N VAL A 21 -11.84 46.92 9.99
CA VAL A 21 -11.10 47.46 8.85
C VAL A 21 -12.10 48.02 7.83
N ASP A 22 -11.74 49.13 7.18
CA ASP A 22 -12.57 49.71 6.14
C ASP A 22 -12.60 48.80 4.90
N GLU A 23 -13.73 48.78 4.16
CA GLU A 23 -13.92 47.93 2.96
C GLU A 23 -12.81 48.13 1.92
N ALA A 24 -12.27 49.34 1.80
CA ALA A 24 -11.15 49.65 0.91
C ALA A 24 -9.87 48.89 1.30
N GLU A 25 -9.58 48.78 2.61
CA GLU A 25 -8.41 48.06 3.12
C GLU A 25 -8.54 46.55 2.83
N VAL A 26 -9.75 46.00 3.01
CA VAL A 26 -10.06 44.61 2.67
C VAL A 26 -9.82 44.33 1.18
N THR A 27 -10.29 45.21 0.30
CA THR A 27 -10.10 45.03 -1.15
C THR A 27 -8.63 45.09 -1.58
N GLU A 28 -7.82 45.91 -0.91
CA GLU A 28 -6.38 46.01 -1.17
C GLU A 28 -5.67 44.73 -0.73
N TYR A 29 -5.93 44.24 0.48
CA TYR A 29 -5.39 42.96 0.96
C TYR A 29 -5.84 41.78 0.10
N GLU A 30 -7.09 41.71 -0.32
CA GLU A 30 -7.56 40.65 -1.22
C GLU A 30 -6.85 40.68 -2.57
N SER A 31 -6.57 41.88 -3.10
CA SER A 31 -5.85 42.04 -4.36
C SER A 31 -4.39 41.60 -4.23
N GLU A 32 -3.73 41.93 -3.11
CA GLU A 32 -2.35 41.54 -2.82
C GLU A 32 -2.23 40.03 -2.59
N ILE A 33 -3.18 39.43 -1.86
CA ILE A 33 -3.25 37.98 -1.65
C ILE A 33 -3.45 37.26 -2.99
N LYS A 34 -4.37 37.72 -3.85
CA LYS A 34 -4.56 37.14 -5.19
C LYS A 34 -3.31 37.24 -6.06
N SER A 35 -2.59 38.36 -5.99
CA SER A 35 -1.31 38.53 -6.71
C SER A 35 -0.27 37.53 -6.21
N ARG A 36 -0.08 37.43 -4.88
CA ARG A 36 0.89 36.52 -4.27
C ARG A 36 0.56 35.05 -4.54
N VAL A 37 -0.73 34.69 -4.53
CA VAL A 37 -1.19 33.34 -4.86
C VAL A 37 -1.01 33.02 -6.34
N ALA A 38 -1.18 33.99 -7.25
CA ALA A 38 -0.89 33.82 -8.67
C ALA A 38 0.61 33.60 -8.93
N ASP A 39 1.47 34.39 -8.28
CA ASP A 39 2.93 34.26 -8.41
C ASP A 39 3.46 32.97 -7.77
N ALA A 40 2.94 32.58 -6.60
CA ALA A 40 3.33 31.35 -5.92
C ALA A 40 2.74 30.10 -6.59
N GLY A 41 1.51 30.17 -7.13
CA GLY A 41 0.79 29.05 -7.72
C GLY A 41 1.45 28.53 -9.00
N GLY A 42 2.00 29.40 -9.84
CA GLY A 42 2.69 28.99 -11.08
C GLY A 42 4.06 28.36 -10.81
N VAL A 43 4.84 28.92 -9.87
CA VAL A 43 6.21 28.46 -9.57
C VAL A 43 6.21 27.20 -8.70
N ALA A 44 5.30 27.10 -7.72
CA ALA A 44 5.16 25.90 -6.90
C ALA A 44 4.59 24.71 -7.70
N SER A 45 3.66 24.94 -8.64
CA SER A 45 3.08 23.87 -9.47
C SER A 45 4.14 23.21 -10.35
N GLY A 46 4.99 23.99 -11.03
CA GLY A 46 6.03 23.44 -11.90
C GLY A 46 7.10 22.64 -11.14
N GLU A 47 7.48 23.09 -9.93
CA GLU A 47 8.44 22.34 -9.11
C GLU A 47 7.82 21.07 -8.50
N LEU A 48 6.53 21.11 -8.14
CA LEU A 48 5.77 19.94 -7.69
C LEU A 48 5.57 18.93 -8.81
N GLU A 49 5.19 19.37 -10.01
CA GLU A 49 5.08 18.54 -11.21
C GLU A 49 6.41 17.85 -11.52
N SER A 50 7.52 18.59 -11.50
CA SER A 50 8.86 18.00 -11.70
C SER A 50 9.22 16.96 -10.63
N LYS A 51 8.84 17.17 -9.35
CA LYS A 51 9.05 16.19 -8.29
C LYS A 51 8.13 14.98 -8.46
N ILE A 52 6.89 15.16 -8.88
CA ILE A 52 5.93 14.09 -9.17
C ILE A 52 6.42 13.24 -10.33
N ASP A 53 6.85 13.84 -11.43
CA ASP A 53 7.41 13.12 -12.59
C ASP A 53 8.66 12.32 -12.20
N LYS A 54 9.53 12.88 -11.34
CA LYS A 54 10.67 12.14 -10.79
C LYS A 54 10.22 10.96 -9.92
N LEU A 55 9.20 11.12 -9.08
CA LEU A 55 8.65 10.04 -8.25
C LEU A 55 7.99 8.95 -9.09
N ILE A 56 7.27 9.32 -10.15
CA ILE A 56 6.68 8.38 -11.10
C ILE A 56 7.78 7.62 -11.84
N ALA A 57 8.79 8.30 -12.37
CA ALA A 57 9.93 7.68 -13.06
C ALA A 57 10.74 6.74 -12.16
N ILE A 58 10.92 7.10 -10.87
CA ILE A 58 11.55 6.22 -9.88
C ILE A 58 10.68 4.98 -9.64
N ARG A 59 9.35 5.13 -9.58
CA ARG A 59 8.41 4.03 -9.31
C ARG A 59 8.16 3.11 -10.51
N GLU A 60 8.22 3.62 -11.73
CA GLU A 60 8.00 2.82 -12.96
C GLU A 60 9.08 1.75 -13.16
N GLY A 61 10.27 1.94 -12.58
CA GLY A 61 11.37 0.96 -12.61
C GLY A 61 11.40 0.00 -11.41
N ASP A 62 10.75 0.34 -10.29
CA ASP A 62 10.79 -0.45 -9.06
C ASP A 62 9.65 -1.47 -9.03
N GLU A 63 10.01 -2.76 -9.04
CA GLU A 63 9.07 -3.82 -8.71
C GLU A 63 8.48 -3.55 -7.33
N THR A 64 7.16 -3.40 -7.26
CA THR A 64 6.52 -3.17 -5.97
C THR A 64 6.78 -4.39 -5.08
N GLN A 65 6.81 -4.20 -3.76
CA GLN A 65 6.95 -5.32 -2.82
C GLN A 65 5.90 -6.41 -3.07
N LEU A 66 4.70 -6.03 -3.54
CA LEU A 66 3.66 -6.97 -3.95
C LEU A 66 4.06 -7.80 -5.18
N ASP A 67 4.74 -7.21 -6.15
CA ASP A 67 5.20 -7.93 -7.34
C ASP A 67 6.34 -8.88 -7.02
N VAL A 68 7.27 -8.49 -6.15
CA VAL A 68 8.30 -9.38 -5.61
C VAL A 68 7.67 -10.56 -4.89
N LEU A 69 6.73 -10.32 -3.97
CA LEU A 69 6.01 -11.37 -3.24
C LEU A 69 5.23 -12.30 -4.19
N LYS A 70 4.55 -11.77 -5.21
CA LYS A 70 3.87 -12.57 -6.22
C LYS A 70 4.84 -13.46 -6.99
N LYS A 71 6.00 -12.93 -7.37
CA LYS A 71 7.05 -13.69 -8.07
C LYS A 71 7.62 -14.80 -7.19
N GLU A 72 7.91 -14.51 -5.93
CA GLU A 72 8.37 -15.50 -4.96
C GLU A 72 7.34 -16.62 -4.77
N HIS A 73 6.08 -16.27 -4.56
CA HIS A 73 4.99 -17.24 -4.40
C HIS A 73 4.81 -18.10 -5.65
N LYS A 74 4.86 -17.50 -6.85
CA LYS A 74 4.84 -18.23 -8.13
C LYS A 74 6.00 -19.20 -8.23
N ASN A 75 7.21 -18.79 -7.84
CA ASN A 75 8.39 -19.65 -7.85
C ASN A 75 8.26 -20.83 -6.88
N ASP A 76 7.69 -20.61 -5.69
CA ASP A 76 7.47 -21.68 -4.73
C ASP A 76 6.40 -22.68 -5.20
N LEU A 77 5.32 -22.22 -5.84
CA LEU A 77 4.35 -23.10 -6.50
C LEU A 77 5.00 -23.95 -7.60
N LEU A 78 5.84 -23.35 -8.45
CA LEU A 78 6.59 -24.08 -9.48
C LEU A 78 7.55 -25.11 -8.89
N LYS A 79 8.15 -24.85 -7.72
CA LYS A 79 8.97 -25.85 -7.02
C LYS A 79 8.12 -27.03 -6.56
N VAL A 80 6.94 -26.78 -5.99
CA VAL A 80 6.01 -27.84 -5.56
C VAL A 80 5.56 -28.68 -6.75
N GLU A 81 5.20 -28.04 -7.87
CA GLU A 81 4.86 -28.74 -9.11
C GLU A 81 5.99 -29.66 -9.56
N LYS A 82 7.23 -29.15 -9.66
CA LYS A 82 8.40 -29.94 -10.04
C LYS A 82 8.66 -31.12 -9.08
N MET A 83 8.31 -30.97 -7.80
CA MET A 83 8.43 -32.05 -6.81
C MET A 83 7.39 -33.16 -7.00
N ILE A 84 6.17 -32.85 -7.46
CA ILE A 84 5.10 -33.85 -7.59
C ILE A 84 5.04 -34.50 -8.98
N MET A 85 5.43 -33.77 -10.03
CA MET A 85 5.33 -34.24 -11.42
C MET A 85 5.99 -35.60 -11.70
N PRO A 86 7.20 -35.91 -11.17
CA PRO A 86 7.82 -37.21 -11.39
C PRO A 86 7.00 -38.38 -10.81
N LEU A 87 6.32 -38.16 -9.68
CA LEU A 87 5.43 -39.15 -9.08
C LEU A 87 4.23 -39.40 -10.00
N LEU A 88 3.56 -38.33 -10.42
CA LEU A 88 2.39 -38.42 -11.31
C LEU A 88 2.74 -39.10 -12.63
N TYR A 89 3.87 -38.72 -13.25
CA TYR A 89 4.34 -39.34 -14.48
C TYR A 89 4.60 -40.85 -14.30
N ASN A 90 5.21 -41.26 -13.19
CA ASN A 90 5.46 -42.67 -12.92
C ASN A 90 4.18 -43.46 -12.64
N LEU A 91 3.18 -42.86 -11.99
CA LEU A 91 1.88 -43.49 -11.77
C LEU A 91 1.12 -43.72 -13.08
N MET A 92 1.34 -42.87 -14.09
CA MET A 92 0.66 -42.94 -15.39
C MET A 92 1.25 -43.94 -16.37
N LYS A 93 2.46 -44.47 -16.13
CA LYS A 93 3.21 -45.27 -17.14
C LYS A 93 2.53 -46.58 -17.51
N ASN A 94 1.91 -47.26 -16.56
CA ASN A 94 1.27 -48.56 -16.76
C ASN A 94 -0.20 -48.48 -16.33
N PRO A 95 -1.07 -47.83 -17.12
CA PRO A 95 -2.45 -47.53 -16.71
C PRO A 95 -3.32 -48.78 -16.58
N GLU A 96 -2.98 -49.87 -17.27
CA GLU A 96 -3.69 -51.15 -17.22
C GLU A 96 -3.26 -52.04 -16.04
N ASP A 97 -2.10 -51.75 -15.44
CA ASP A 97 -1.60 -52.52 -14.30
C ASP A 97 -2.30 -52.06 -13.01
N VAL A 98 -3.12 -52.94 -12.45
CA VAL A 98 -3.86 -52.67 -11.21
C VAL A 98 -2.94 -52.52 -9.99
N TYR A 99 -1.73 -53.10 -10.04
CA TYR A 99 -0.81 -53.17 -8.91
C TYR A 99 0.55 -52.52 -9.21
N ILE A 100 0.96 -51.58 -8.36
CA ILE A 100 2.28 -50.95 -8.41
C ILE A 100 3.17 -51.51 -7.30
N LYS A 101 4.26 -52.19 -7.69
CA LYS A 101 5.31 -52.60 -6.74
C LYS A 101 6.14 -51.39 -6.32
N TRP A 102 5.84 -50.85 -5.14
CA TRP A 102 6.54 -49.69 -4.58
C TRP A 102 7.26 -50.05 -3.27
N PRO A 103 8.51 -50.56 -3.33
CA PRO A 103 9.29 -50.89 -2.14
C PRO A 103 9.62 -49.63 -1.33
N ASN A 104 9.66 -49.76 0.00
CA ASN A 104 10.00 -48.67 0.93
C ASN A 104 9.15 -47.39 0.77
N ARG A 105 7.92 -47.51 0.25
CA ARG A 105 7.06 -46.35 -0.06
C ARG A 105 6.86 -45.39 1.11
N LYS A 106 6.75 -45.91 2.33
CA LYS A 106 6.53 -45.10 3.54
C LYS A 106 7.65 -44.06 3.73
N GLU A 107 8.90 -44.49 3.69
CA GLU A 107 10.05 -43.59 3.88
C GLU A 107 10.22 -42.62 2.71
N ILE A 108 10.02 -43.09 1.48
CA ILE A 108 10.13 -42.27 0.26
C ILE A 108 9.07 -41.17 0.27
N ILE A 109 7.81 -41.53 0.51
CA ILE A 109 6.68 -40.58 0.59
C ILE A 109 6.90 -39.61 1.74
N GLN A 110 7.34 -40.08 2.91
CA GLN A 110 7.60 -39.19 4.05
C GLN A 110 8.68 -38.15 3.73
N LYS A 111 9.78 -38.55 3.08
CA LYS A 111 10.82 -37.61 2.62
C LYS A 111 10.25 -36.57 1.65
N GLN A 112 9.37 -36.97 0.74
CA GLN A 112 8.76 -36.05 -0.22
C GLN A 112 7.75 -35.09 0.44
N ILE A 113 6.94 -35.58 1.39
CA ILE A 113 6.06 -34.75 2.22
C ILE A 113 6.89 -33.68 2.94
N ASN A 114 7.99 -34.08 3.59
CA ASN A 114 8.84 -33.13 4.33
C ASN A 114 9.41 -32.04 3.41
N LYS A 115 9.82 -32.39 2.17
CA LYS A 115 10.30 -31.41 1.18
C LYS A 115 9.20 -30.43 0.74
N ILE A 116 7.99 -30.93 0.47
CA ILE A 116 6.87 -30.08 0.05
C ILE A 116 6.47 -29.14 1.19
N VAL A 117 6.34 -29.67 2.41
CA VAL A 117 6.01 -28.89 3.61
C VAL A 117 7.05 -27.80 3.89
N ALA A 118 8.33 -28.11 3.69
CA ALA A 118 9.40 -27.12 3.87
C ALA A 118 9.28 -25.93 2.90
N VAL A 119 8.74 -26.14 1.69
CA VAL A 119 8.47 -25.05 0.74
C VAL A 119 7.19 -24.31 1.08
N THR A 120 6.09 -25.04 1.34
CA THR A 120 4.76 -24.44 1.51
C THR A 120 4.54 -23.77 2.87
N ARG A 121 5.33 -24.13 3.90
CA ARG A 121 5.25 -23.54 5.24
C ARG A 121 6.39 -22.55 5.56
N LYS A 122 7.28 -22.28 4.61
CA LYS A 122 8.41 -21.36 4.81
C LYS A 122 7.97 -19.94 5.22
N SER A 123 6.77 -19.52 4.82
CA SER A 123 6.25 -18.17 5.03
C SER A 123 5.27 -18.02 6.20
N LEU A 124 5.17 -18.98 7.11
CA LEU A 124 4.36 -18.82 8.33
C LEU A 124 5.26 -18.34 9.48
N PRO A 125 5.32 -17.04 9.80
CA PRO A 125 5.57 -16.64 11.17
C PRO A 125 4.37 -17.09 12.01
N ILE A 126 4.67 -17.71 13.16
CA ILE A 126 3.68 -18.05 14.19
C ILE A 126 3.04 -16.75 14.70
#